data_AF-C1CVZ6-F1
#
_entry.id   AF-C1CVZ6-F1
#
_cell.length_a   1.000
_cell.length_b   1.000
_cell.length_c   1.000
_cell.angle_alpha   90.00
_cell.angle_beta   90.00
_cell.angle_gamma   90.00
#
_symmetry.space_group_name_H-M   'P 1'
#
loop_
_entity.id
_entity.type
_entity.pdbx_description
1 polymer ?
#
loop_
_entity_poly.entity_id
_entity_poly.type
_entity_poly.pdbx_seq_one_letter_code
_entity_poly.pdbx_strand_id
1 'polypeptide(L)'
;MRFQRAAVLSLLVLGLLTAGMSFWLAREARWKQPLYCMQVQGQVWGTVPVPAGATPACPESQTVREEVRRGESRLEQYELRGWQPAPVLDALVAGGFSVVSRIPDDGIQEAAVLARGKERLTYVADRMGEDTLVSITTRGGR
;
A
#
# COMPACT_ATOMS: atom_id res chain seq x y z
N MET A 1 1.89 20.42 -53.45
CA MET A 1 1.46 19.26 -52.64
C MET A 1 2.46 18.75 -51.58
N ARG A 2 3.70 19.29 -51.46
CA ARG A 2 4.67 18.86 -50.42
C ARG A 2 4.38 19.41 -49.00
N PHE A 3 3.78 20.59 -48.87
CA PHE A 3 3.46 21.22 -47.58
C PHE A 3 2.37 20.50 -46.77
N GLN A 4 1.40 19.87 -47.43
CA GLN A 4 0.31 19.13 -46.74
C GLN A 4 0.80 17.86 -46.03
N ARG A 5 1.82 17.18 -46.56
CA ARG A 5 2.35 15.94 -45.97
C ARG A 5 3.12 16.20 -44.68
N ALA A 6 3.90 17.30 -44.62
CA ALA A 6 4.66 17.68 -43.42
C ALA A 6 3.74 18.10 -42.27
N ALA A 7 2.64 18.79 -42.57
CA ALA A 7 1.64 19.19 -41.57
C ALA A 7 0.92 17.98 -40.96
N VAL A 8 0.53 17.01 -41.80
CA VAL A 8 -0.14 15.77 -41.33
C VAL A 8 0.81 14.92 -40.47
N LEU A 9 2.07 14.79 -40.87
CA LEU A 9 3.07 14.06 -40.07
C LEU A 9 3.32 14.73 -38.71
N SER A 10 3.38 16.06 -38.66
CA SER A 10 3.57 16.81 -37.42
C SER A 10 2.39 16.63 -36.45
N LEU A 11 1.16 16.61 -36.98
CA LEU A 11 -0.05 16.37 -36.20
C LEU A 11 -0.12 14.92 -35.66
N LEU A 12 0.32 13.94 -36.44
CA LEU A 12 0.37 12.54 -35.99
C LEU A 12 1.40 12.31 -34.88
N VAL A 13 2.60 12.89 -35.01
CA VAL A 13 3.63 12.81 -33.97
C VAL A 13 3.17 13.50 -32.69
N LEU A 14 2.55 14.68 -32.79
CA LEU A 14 2.00 15.38 -31.64
C LEU A 14 0.85 14.60 -30.97
N GLY A 15 0.00 13.94 -31.76
CA GLY A 15 -1.07 13.07 -31.25
C GLY A 15 -0.52 11.86 -30.48
N LEU A 16 0.53 11.22 -30.99
CA LEU A 16 1.17 10.08 -30.33
C LEU A 16 1.85 10.48 -29.02
N LEU A 17 2.51 11.64 -28.98
CA LEU A 17 3.17 12.16 -27.77
C LEU A 17 2.14 12.52 -26.68
N THR A 18 1.04 13.18 -27.04
CA THR A 18 0.00 13.54 -26.06
C THR A 18 -0.75 12.31 -25.54
N ALA A 19 -1.02 11.31 -26.38
CA ALA A 19 -1.61 10.04 -25.97
C ALA A 19 -0.68 9.26 -25.01
N GLY A 20 0.62 9.19 -25.32
CA GLY A 20 1.62 8.55 -24.46
C GLY A 20 1.73 9.24 -23.09
N MET A 21 1.78 10.56 -23.07
CA MET A 21 1.83 11.35 -21.83
C MET A 21 0.56 11.16 -20.98
N SER A 22 -0.61 11.16 -21.61
CA SER A 22 -1.90 11.00 -20.93
C SER A 22 -2.06 9.60 -20.32
N PHE A 23 -1.61 8.56 -21.03
CA PHE A 23 -1.59 7.19 -20.53
C PHE A 23 -0.63 7.04 -19.34
N TRP A 24 0.53 7.68 -19.41
CA TRP A 24 1.51 7.67 -18.31
C TRP A 24 0.96 8.39 -17.08
N LEU A 25 0.38 9.58 -17.26
CA LEU A 25 -0.27 10.34 -16.18
C LEU A 25 -1.47 9.60 -15.56
N ALA A 26 -2.29 8.90 -16.36
CA ALA A 26 -3.38 8.08 -15.84
C ALA A 26 -2.87 6.87 -15.05
N ARG A 27 -1.77 6.25 -15.52
CA ARG A 27 -1.08 5.19 -14.79
C ARG A 27 -0.49 5.69 -13.47
N GLU A 28 0.02 6.93 -13.41
CA GLU A 28 0.48 7.55 -12.16
C GLU A 28 -0.68 7.94 -11.24
N ALA A 29 -1.76 8.49 -11.79
CA ALA A 29 -2.93 8.94 -11.04
C ALA A 29 -3.67 7.78 -10.36
N ARG A 30 -3.59 6.54 -10.90
CA ARG A 30 -4.12 5.35 -10.23
C ARG A 30 -3.48 5.10 -8.86
N TRP A 31 -2.24 5.55 -8.66
CA TRP A 31 -1.52 5.48 -7.38
C TRP A 31 -1.83 6.67 -6.46
N LYS A 32 -2.54 7.69 -6.96
CA LYS A 32 -2.95 8.89 -6.21
C LYS A 32 -4.41 8.87 -5.77
N GLN A 33 -5.19 7.85 -6.13
CA GLN A 33 -6.53 7.67 -5.55
C GLN A 33 -6.40 7.26 -4.08
N PRO A 34 -7.26 7.77 -3.17
CA PRO A 34 -7.28 7.30 -1.79
C PRO A 34 -7.46 5.79 -1.79
N LEU A 35 -6.43 5.07 -1.33
CA LEU A 35 -6.49 3.63 -1.18
C LEU A 35 -7.65 3.29 -0.24
N TYR A 36 -8.60 2.48 -0.71
CA TYR A 36 -9.85 2.21 -0.01
C TYR A 36 -9.66 1.58 1.38
N CYS A 37 -8.49 0.98 1.61
CA CYS A 37 -8.13 0.30 2.83
C CYS A 37 -7.35 1.16 3.83
N MET A 38 -6.84 2.32 3.39
CA MET A 38 -6.05 3.22 4.25
C MET A 38 -6.95 4.24 4.94
N GLN A 39 -7.03 4.19 6.27
CA GLN A 39 -7.87 5.13 7.02
C GLN A 39 -7.33 6.56 6.96
N VAL A 40 -6.01 6.73 7.16
CA VAL A 40 -5.32 8.02 7.09
C VAL A 40 -4.19 7.92 6.08
N GLN A 41 -4.28 8.69 5.00
CA GLN A 41 -3.29 8.67 3.93
C GLN A 41 -1.91 9.11 4.45
N GLY A 42 -0.86 8.39 4.05
CA GLY A 42 0.51 8.69 4.42
C GLY A 42 0.89 8.34 5.85
N GLN A 43 0.01 7.67 6.61
CA GLN A 43 0.31 7.19 7.95
C GLN A 43 0.17 5.67 8.08
N VAL A 44 0.98 5.06 8.93
CA VAL A 44 0.77 3.69 9.42
C VAL A 44 -0.26 3.76 10.53
N TRP A 45 -1.39 3.11 10.27
CA TRP A 45 -2.50 2.96 11.20
C TRP A 45 -3.08 4.28 11.73
N GLY A 46 -2.84 5.40 11.04
CA GLY A 46 -3.24 6.75 11.50
C GLY A 46 -2.45 7.25 12.72
N THR A 47 -1.22 6.77 12.91
CA THR A 47 -0.42 7.08 14.12
C THR A 47 0.90 7.76 13.82
N VAL A 48 1.63 7.29 12.82
CA VAL A 48 2.95 7.80 12.42
C VAL A 48 3.06 7.81 10.91
N PRO A 49 3.96 8.60 10.30
CA PRO A 49 4.18 8.56 8.86
C PRO A 49 4.55 7.16 8.34
N VAL A 50 4.19 6.86 7.09
CA VAL A 50 4.63 5.63 6.39
C VAL A 50 6.16 5.65 6.26
N PRO A 51 6.87 4.58 6.67
CA PRO A 51 8.32 4.48 6.54
C PRO A 51 8.81 4.63 5.11
N ALA A 52 10.02 5.16 4.94
CA ALA A 52 10.67 5.21 3.64
C ALA A 52 10.82 3.78 3.07
N GLY A 53 10.53 3.63 1.78
CA GLY A 53 10.59 2.33 1.10
C GLY A 53 9.33 1.46 1.25
N ALA A 54 8.40 1.82 2.13
CA ALA A 54 7.10 1.18 2.22
C ALA A 54 6.09 1.85 1.29
N THR A 55 5.48 1.07 0.40
CA THR A 55 4.43 1.54 -0.51
C THR A 55 3.08 1.02 -0.03
N PRO A 56 2.12 1.90 0.30
CA PRO A 56 0.76 1.50 0.64
C PRO A 56 0.12 0.66 -0.48
N ALA A 57 -0.49 -0.45 -0.12
CA ALA A 57 -1.19 -1.36 -1.02
C ALA A 57 -2.57 -1.71 -0.45
N CYS A 58 -3.47 -2.20 -1.30
CA CYS A 58 -4.72 -2.80 -0.85
C CYS A 58 -4.95 -4.16 -1.54
N PRO A 59 -5.64 -5.09 -0.88
CA PRO A 59 -5.96 -6.38 -1.49
C PRO A 59 -6.75 -6.25 -2.78
N GLU A 60 -6.57 -7.21 -3.69
CA GLU A 60 -7.37 -7.31 -4.90
C GLU A 60 -8.74 -7.97 -4.66
N SER A 61 -8.88 -8.73 -3.56
CA SER A 61 -10.11 -9.45 -3.21
C SER A 61 -11.32 -8.51 -3.10
N GLN A 62 -12.38 -8.80 -3.88
CA GLN A 62 -13.63 -8.04 -3.85
C GLN A 62 -14.32 -8.15 -2.49
N THR A 63 -14.34 -9.34 -1.89
CA THR A 63 -14.94 -9.57 -0.57
C THR A 63 -14.28 -8.71 0.50
N VAL A 64 -12.94 -8.72 0.57
CA VAL A 64 -12.20 -7.90 1.55
C VAL A 64 -12.46 -6.41 1.32
N ARG A 65 -12.52 -5.98 0.06
CA ARG A 65 -12.85 -4.60 -0.30
C ARG A 65 -14.24 -4.20 0.21
N GLU A 66 -15.24 -5.07 0.09
CA GLU A 66 -16.58 -4.80 0.60
C GLU A 66 -16.61 -4.71 2.11
N GLU A 67 -15.98 -5.65 2.82
CA GLU A 67 -15.90 -5.66 4.29
C GLU A 67 -15.26 -4.36 4.81
N VAL A 68 -14.13 -3.95 4.24
CA VAL A 68 -13.42 -2.73 4.62
C VAL A 68 -14.26 -1.49 4.36
N ARG A 69 -14.96 -1.41 3.22
CA ARG A 69 -15.86 -0.29 2.91
C ARG A 69 -17.08 -0.23 3.81
N ARG A 70 -17.56 -1.37 4.30
CA ARG A 70 -18.64 -1.46 5.29
C ARG A 70 -18.16 -1.18 6.72
N GLY A 71 -16.84 -1.05 6.93
CA GLY A 71 -16.25 -0.89 8.26
C GLY A 71 -16.32 -2.16 9.12
N GLU A 72 -16.56 -3.31 8.50
CA GLU A 72 -16.61 -4.62 9.18
C GLU A 72 -15.21 -5.11 9.54
N SER A 73 -14.22 -4.71 8.74
CA SER A 73 -12.80 -4.97 8.99
C SER A 73 -11.98 -3.71 8.72
N ARG A 74 -10.84 -3.59 9.41
CA ARG A 74 -9.80 -2.63 9.07
C ARG A 74 -8.53 -3.40 8.75
N LEU A 75 -7.98 -3.10 7.58
CA LEU A 75 -6.79 -3.72 7.01
C LEU A 75 -5.94 -2.64 6.35
N GLU A 76 -4.66 -2.59 6.68
CA GLU A 76 -3.67 -1.77 5.97
C GLU A 76 -2.54 -2.67 5.49
N GLN A 77 -2.13 -2.51 4.22
CA GLN A 77 -1.04 -3.31 3.63
C GLN A 77 0.08 -2.42 3.09
N TYR A 78 1.31 -2.93 3.16
CA TYR A 78 2.49 -2.22 2.66
C TYR A 78 3.43 -3.18 1.95
N GLU A 79 3.88 -2.78 0.77
CA GLU A 79 4.91 -3.49 0.01
C GLU A 79 6.28 -2.85 0.26
N LEU A 80 7.30 -3.66 0.52
CA LEU A 80 8.70 -3.25 0.66
C LEU A 80 9.59 -4.12 -0.23
N ARG A 81 10.65 -3.53 -0.78
CA ARG A 81 11.62 -4.30 -1.58
C ARG A 81 12.54 -5.14 -0.72
N GLY A 82 12.83 -6.37 -1.12
CA GLY A 82 13.63 -7.26 -0.29
C GLY A 82 12.84 -7.79 0.92
N TRP A 83 13.47 -8.64 1.73
CA TRP A 83 12.94 -9.04 3.03
C TRP A 83 13.19 -7.95 4.07
N GLN A 84 12.13 -7.21 4.42
CA GLN A 84 12.17 -6.07 5.33
C GLN A 84 10.89 -6.01 6.19
N PRO A 85 10.73 -6.92 7.18
CA PRO A 85 9.58 -6.87 8.07
C PRO A 85 9.65 -5.67 9.05
N ALA A 86 10.85 -5.37 9.56
CA ALA A 86 11.04 -4.41 10.65
C ALA A 86 10.43 -2.99 10.44
N PRO A 87 10.58 -2.30 9.29
CA PRO A 87 10.24 -0.88 9.20
C PRO A 87 8.80 -0.52 9.57
N VAL A 88 7.81 -1.32 9.12
CA VAL A 88 6.39 -1.07 9.43
C VAL A 88 6.07 -1.47 10.87
N LEU A 89 6.71 -2.52 11.38
CA LEU A 89 6.53 -2.95 12.77
C LEU A 89 7.09 -1.93 13.75
N ASP A 90 8.28 -1.39 13.47
CA ASP A 90 8.92 -0.33 14.24
C ASP A 90 8.09 0.97 14.20
N ALA A 91 7.45 1.26 13.06
CA ALA A 91 6.52 2.39 12.95
C ALA A 91 5.31 2.23 13.87
N LEU A 92 4.69 1.05 13.94
CA LEU A 92 3.61 0.78 14.89
C LEU A 92 4.08 0.97 16.33
N VAL A 93 5.28 0.48 16.66
CA VAL A 93 5.86 0.66 18.01
C VAL A 93 6.09 2.14 18.32
N ALA A 94 6.64 2.91 17.37
CA ALA A 94 6.80 4.36 17.49
C ALA A 94 5.45 5.10 17.61
N GLY A 95 4.38 4.55 17.02
CA GLY A 95 2.99 5.01 17.15
C GLY A 95 2.32 4.66 18.48
N GLY A 96 3.07 4.10 19.43
CA GLY A 96 2.65 3.81 20.80
C GLY A 96 2.06 2.41 21.00
N PHE A 97 2.21 1.50 20.04
CA PHE A 97 1.85 0.10 20.23
C PHE A 97 2.98 -0.67 20.94
N SER A 98 2.61 -1.54 21.89
CA SER A 98 3.54 -2.51 22.49
C SER A 98 3.38 -3.88 21.85
N VAL A 99 4.49 -4.57 21.60
CA VAL A 99 4.48 -5.97 21.14
C VAL A 99 4.07 -6.88 22.31
N VAL A 100 2.94 -7.57 22.16
CA VAL A 100 2.39 -8.51 23.15
C VAL A 100 2.94 -9.92 22.95
N SER A 101 3.02 -10.35 21.70
CA SER A 101 3.61 -11.63 21.31
C SER A 101 4.20 -11.52 19.92
N ARG A 102 5.25 -12.29 19.64
CA ARG A 102 5.90 -12.34 18.32
C ARG A 102 6.21 -13.79 17.97
N ILE A 103 5.92 -14.17 16.74
CA ILE A 103 6.49 -15.34 16.08
C ILE A 103 7.78 -14.83 15.41
N PRO A 104 8.96 -15.32 15.82
CA PRO A 104 10.23 -14.85 15.27
C PRO A 104 10.30 -15.00 13.75
N ASP A 105 11.03 -14.10 13.11
CA ASP A 105 11.36 -14.15 11.69
C ASP A 105 12.05 -15.47 11.33
N ASP A 106 11.44 -16.26 10.44
CA ASP A 106 11.98 -17.50 9.89
C ASP A 106 12.59 -17.32 8.47
N GLY A 107 12.65 -16.09 7.98
CA GLY A 107 13.10 -15.70 6.66
C GLY A 107 12.01 -15.71 5.59
N ILE A 108 10.79 -16.17 5.91
CA ILE A 108 9.64 -16.26 4.99
C ILE A 108 8.43 -15.52 5.56
N GLN A 109 8.25 -15.56 6.88
CA GLN A 109 7.18 -14.89 7.59
C GLN A 109 7.66 -14.35 8.94
N GLU A 110 7.17 -13.16 9.30
CA GLU A 110 7.23 -12.64 10.67
C GLU A 110 5.81 -12.22 11.10
N ALA A 111 5.41 -12.55 12.32
CA ALA A 111 4.10 -12.15 12.83
C ALA A 111 4.19 -11.62 14.26
N ALA A 112 3.38 -10.61 14.57
CA ALA A 112 3.30 -10.03 15.90
C ALA A 112 1.87 -9.66 16.26
N VAL A 113 1.53 -9.77 17.55
CA VAL A 113 0.33 -9.19 18.12
C VAL A 113 0.75 -7.95 18.89
N LEU A 114 0.12 -6.82 18.58
CA LEU A 114 0.39 -5.54 19.22
C LEU A 114 -0.83 -5.03 19.99
N ALA A 115 -0.60 -4.19 20.99
CA ALA A 115 -1.65 -3.56 21.76
C ALA A 115 -1.36 -2.09 22.06
N ARG A 116 -2.42 -1.28 22.09
CA ARG A 116 -2.39 0.11 22.56
C ARG A 116 -3.74 0.46 23.20
N GLY A 117 -3.76 0.62 24.52
CA GLY A 117 -5.01 0.76 25.26
C GLY A 117 -5.93 -0.44 25.06
N LYS A 118 -7.13 -0.23 24.49
CA LYS A 118 -8.09 -1.30 24.16
C LYS A 118 -7.90 -1.88 22.75
N GLU A 119 -7.06 -1.26 21.93
CA GLU A 119 -6.84 -1.66 20.54
C GLU A 119 -5.84 -2.82 20.47
N ARG A 120 -6.16 -3.86 19.69
CA ARG A 120 -5.27 -5.00 19.40
C ARG A 120 -5.12 -5.20 17.90
N LEU A 121 -3.86 -5.25 17.47
CA LEU A 121 -3.49 -5.45 16.08
C LEU A 121 -2.81 -6.79 15.89
N THR A 122 -3.07 -7.41 14.75
CA THR A 122 -2.25 -8.48 14.19
C THR A 122 -1.42 -7.89 13.07
N TYR A 123 -0.11 -8.01 13.18
CA TYR A 123 0.87 -7.70 12.16
C TYR A 123 1.38 -9.01 11.56
N VAL A 124 1.43 -9.08 10.24
CA VAL A 124 2.06 -10.19 9.49
C VAL A 124 2.89 -9.60 8.37
N ALA A 125 4.13 -10.05 8.22
CA ALA A 125 4.95 -9.83 7.04
C ALA A 125 5.17 -11.15 6.34
N ASP A 126 4.83 -11.21 5.06
CA ASP A 126 5.00 -12.38 4.21
C ASP A 126 6.01 -12.08 3.09
N ARG A 127 6.89 -13.04 2.80
CA ARG A 127 7.78 -12.95 1.63
C ARG A 127 6.97 -13.21 0.36
N MET A 128 6.91 -12.22 -0.52
CA MET A 128 6.29 -12.29 -1.84
C MET A 128 7.36 -12.23 -2.93
N GLY A 129 7.88 -13.39 -3.32
CA GLY A 129 9.04 -13.47 -4.20
C GLY A 129 10.27 -12.86 -3.52
N GLU A 130 10.81 -11.79 -4.10
CA GLU A 130 11.94 -11.05 -3.52
C GLU A 130 11.51 -9.93 -2.56
N ASP A 131 10.22 -9.60 -2.51
CA ASP A 131 9.69 -8.47 -1.76
C ASP A 131 8.95 -8.91 -0.49
N THR A 132 8.60 -7.95 0.37
CA THR A 132 7.81 -8.17 1.60
C THR A 132 6.45 -7.53 1.44
N LEU A 133 5.40 -8.29 1.76
CA LEU A 133 4.06 -7.75 1.96
C LEU A 133 3.74 -7.76 3.46
N VAL A 134 3.55 -6.59 4.03
CA VAL A 134 3.07 -6.41 5.39
C VAL A 134 1.55 -6.25 5.37
N SER A 135 0.84 -6.93 6.27
CA SER A 135 -0.59 -6.79 6.53
C SER A 135 -0.84 -6.50 8.01
N ILE A 136 -1.61 -5.45 8.28
CA ILE A 136 -2.02 -5.04 9.63
C ILE A 136 -3.53 -5.14 9.71
N THR A 137 -4.04 -5.89 10.68
CA THR A 137 -5.49 -6.05 10.90
C THR A 137 -5.86 -5.83 12.35
N THR A 138 -7.09 -5.39 12.61
CA THR A 138 -7.67 -5.50 13.95
C THR A 138 -8.26 -6.88 14.14
N ARG A 139 -8.07 -7.47 15.32
CA ARG A 139 -8.94 -8.58 15.75
C ARG A 139 -10.18 -7.98 16.39
N GLY A 140 -11.29 -7.95 15.63
CA GLY A 140 -12.67 -7.74 16.08
C GLY A 140 -12.92 -6.66 17.15
N GLY A 141 -13.51 -5.53 16.75
CA GLY A 141 -14.12 -4.58 17.68
C GLY A 141 -14.84 -3.46 16.94
N ARG A 142 -16.18 -3.44 17.07
CA ARG A 142 -16.98 -2.23 16.89
C ARG A 142 -16.56 -1.16 17.90
#